data_AF-A0A6M1ZB20-F1
#
_entry.id   AF-A0A6M1ZB20-F1
#
_cell.length_a   1.000
_cell.length_b   1.000
_cell.length_c   1.000
_cell.angle_alpha   90.00
_cell.angle_beta   90.00
_cell.angle_gamma   90.00
#
_symmetry.space_group_name_H-M   'P 1'
#
loop_
_entity.id
_entity.type
_entity.pdbx_description
1 polymer ?
#
loop_
_entity_poly.entity_id
_entity_poly.type
_entity_poly.pdbx_seq_one_letter_code
_entity_poly.pdbx_strand_id
1 'polypeptide(L)'
;NSFKTDGRRPALYKFKRNKAYSWQRITSYFLAIFLVFHIVQMRFLDKPKKVILNNEAFYFVKIKKDDKLDKLSKKMDIQIFSRDEISTLGEKFQNIKIKDREVLAFSKNSGAAFLLEVRDIFKNPFMVGLYSIFVLLACFHAMNGFWTFLMTWGFIISNRSQRVSLNICYWIMLFIVSLGFVSIWSSYLY
;
A
#
# COMPACT_ATOMS: atom_id res chain seq x y z
N ASN A 1 37.04 -13.61 17.62
CA ASN A 1 36.28 -13.94 16.39
C ASN A 1 37.16 -13.71 15.16
N SER A 2 38.07 -14.64 14.87
CA SER A 2 38.82 -14.66 13.61
C SER A 2 38.75 -16.09 13.07
N PHE A 3 38.26 -16.24 11.85
CA PHE A 3 38.20 -17.53 11.17
C PHE A 3 38.79 -17.35 9.78
N LYS A 4 39.50 -18.37 9.28
CA LYS A 4 40.08 -18.37 7.95
C LYS A 4 38.96 -18.25 6.90
N THR A 5 39.08 -17.21 6.08
CA THR A 5 38.29 -16.98 4.85
C THR A 5 39.30 -16.96 3.70
N ASP A 6 38.96 -17.56 2.57
CA ASP A 6 39.82 -17.60 1.37
C ASP A 6 39.90 -16.25 0.65
N GLY A 7 39.17 -15.24 1.12
CA GLY A 7 39.12 -13.90 0.53
C GLY A 7 38.32 -13.82 -0.77
N ARG A 8 37.85 -14.95 -1.31
CA ARG A 8 37.16 -15.03 -2.61
C ARG A 8 35.66 -14.80 -2.47
N ARG A 9 35.08 -15.05 -1.28
CA ARG A 9 33.67 -14.79 -0.99
C ARG A 9 33.53 -14.21 0.43
N PRO A 10 32.73 -13.14 0.61
CA PRO A 10 32.49 -12.61 1.95
C PRO A 10 31.75 -13.65 2.80
N ALA A 11 32.11 -13.79 4.09
CA ALA A 11 31.56 -14.77 5.02
C ALA A 11 30.10 -14.48 5.47
N LEU A 12 29.24 -14.01 4.56
CA LEU A 12 27.84 -13.64 4.79
C LEU A 12 26.99 -14.85 5.20
N TYR A 13 27.37 -16.07 4.78
CA TYR A 13 26.57 -17.27 5.03
C TYR A 13 26.56 -17.71 6.49
N LYS A 14 27.62 -17.42 7.26
CA LYS A 14 27.82 -17.92 8.63
C LYS A 14 27.08 -17.12 9.70
N PHE A 15 26.78 -15.83 9.46
CA PHE A 15 26.14 -14.97 10.46
C PHE A 15 24.79 -14.44 9.99
N LYS A 16 23.71 -14.86 10.67
CA LYS A 16 22.33 -14.43 10.36
C LYS A 16 22.20 -12.89 10.30
N ARG A 17 22.91 -12.16 11.16
CA ARG A 17 22.91 -10.69 11.18
C ARG A 17 23.54 -10.05 9.95
N ASN A 18 24.62 -10.61 9.41
CA ASN A 18 25.26 -10.07 8.19
C ASN A 18 24.33 -10.19 6.97
N LYS A 19 23.53 -11.27 6.92
CA LYS A 19 22.46 -11.41 5.94
C LYS A 19 21.39 -10.35 6.12
N ALA A 20 20.90 -10.14 7.35
CA ALA A 20 19.88 -9.13 7.63
C ALA A 20 20.31 -7.72 7.22
N TYR A 21 21.57 -7.33 7.48
CA TYR A 21 22.12 -6.05 7.01
C TYR A 21 22.22 -5.94 5.49
N SER A 22 22.57 -7.04 4.81
CA SER A 22 22.61 -7.05 3.35
C SER A 22 21.21 -6.93 2.76
N TRP A 23 20.25 -7.66 3.33
CA TRP A 23 18.84 -7.55 2.97
C TRP A 23 18.29 -6.15 3.24
N GLN A 24 18.65 -5.49 4.34
CA GLN A 24 18.21 -4.12 4.64
C GLN A 24 18.60 -3.12 3.53
N ARG A 25 19.79 -3.27 2.93
CA ARG A 25 20.23 -2.45 1.78
C ARG A 25 19.52 -2.82 0.49
N ILE A 26 19.35 -4.11 0.22
CA ILE A 26 18.63 -4.55 -0.98
C ILE A 26 17.19 -4.04 -0.92
N THR A 27 16.51 -4.22 0.20
CA THR A 27 15.15 -3.74 0.38
C THR A 27 15.07 -2.22 0.29
N SER A 28 16.06 -1.45 0.77
CA SER A 28 16.01 0.02 0.62
C SER A 28 15.95 0.46 -0.84
N TYR A 29 16.74 -0.14 -1.72
CA TYR A 29 16.74 0.22 -3.15
C TYR A 29 15.41 -0.15 -3.83
N PHE A 30 14.90 -1.35 -3.55
CA PHE A 30 13.59 -1.77 -4.06
C PHE A 30 12.46 -0.87 -3.56
N LEU A 31 12.45 -0.57 -2.26
CA LEU A 31 11.42 0.28 -1.64
C LEU A 31 11.48 1.71 -2.16
N ALA A 32 12.67 2.26 -2.41
CA ALA A 32 12.81 3.62 -2.95
C ALA A 32 12.15 3.75 -4.33
N ILE A 33 12.42 2.81 -5.23
CA ILE A 33 11.82 2.79 -6.57
C ILE A 33 10.30 2.64 -6.45
N PHE A 34 9.85 1.65 -5.66
CA PHE A 34 8.43 1.41 -5.50
C PHE A 34 7.70 2.60 -4.88
N LEU A 35 8.29 3.25 -3.87
CA LEU A 35 7.68 4.39 -3.18
C LEU A 35 7.46 5.54 -4.15
N VAL A 36 8.39 5.80 -5.07
CA VAL A 36 8.20 6.81 -6.12
C VAL A 36 6.98 6.46 -6.98
N PHE A 37 6.89 5.23 -7.50
CA PHE A 37 5.73 4.81 -8.29
C PHE A 37 4.42 4.88 -7.49
N HIS A 38 4.44 4.41 -6.25
CA HIS A 38 3.28 4.41 -5.36
C HIS A 38 2.79 5.83 -5.05
N ILE A 39 3.71 6.75 -4.74
CA ILE A 39 3.37 8.17 -4.52
C ILE A 39 2.81 8.74 -5.82
N VAL A 40 3.45 8.51 -6.97
CA VAL A 40 2.99 9.10 -8.22
C VAL A 40 1.57 8.63 -8.56
N GLN A 41 1.35 7.32 -8.46
CA GLN A 41 0.06 6.70 -8.70
C GLN A 41 -1.01 7.27 -7.76
N MET A 42 -0.83 7.15 -6.44
CA MET A 42 -1.88 7.51 -5.48
C MET A 42 -2.08 9.03 -5.31
N ARG A 43 -1.02 9.81 -5.46
CA ARG A 43 -1.07 11.26 -5.21
C ARG A 43 -1.55 12.04 -6.43
N PHE A 44 -1.16 11.62 -7.64
CA PHE A 44 -1.36 12.41 -8.85
C PHE A 44 -2.28 11.74 -9.88
N LEU A 45 -2.23 10.41 -10.05
CA LEU A 45 -3.04 9.72 -11.05
C LEU A 45 -4.43 9.36 -10.50
N ASP A 46 -4.47 8.73 -9.33
CA ASP A 46 -5.64 8.06 -8.78
C ASP A 46 -6.31 8.91 -7.67
N LYS A 47 -6.10 10.24 -7.70
CA LYS A 47 -6.69 11.17 -6.74
C LYS A 47 -8.17 11.42 -7.06
N PRO A 48 -9.08 11.33 -6.07
CA PRO A 48 -10.48 11.70 -6.25
C PRO A 48 -10.64 13.15 -6.74
N LYS A 49 -11.45 13.33 -7.78
CA LYS A 49 -11.71 14.64 -8.37
C LYS A 49 -12.89 15.29 -7.68
N LYS A 50 -12.74 16.56 -7.30
CA LYS A 50 -13.80 17.35 -6.64
C LYS A 50 -14.68 18.02 -7.68
N VAL A 51 -15.98 18.01 -7.45
CA VAL A 51 -16.98 18.71 -8.24
C VAL A 51 -18.06 19.27 -7.32
N ILE A 52 -18.64 20.41 -7.70
CA ILE A 52 -19.71 21.06 -6.94
C ILE A 52 -21.00 20.85 -7.73
N LEU A 53 -21.98 20.17 -7.14
CA LEU A 53 -23.33 19.99 -7.68
C LEU A 53 -24.33 20.55 -6.67
N ASN A 54 -25.29 21.36 -7.13
CA ASN A 54 -26.34 21.93 -6.30
C ASN A 54 -25.82 22.55 -4.98
N ASN A 55 -24.71 23.29 -5.07
CA ASN A 55 -24.02 23.92 -3.94
C ASN A 55 -23.39 22.96 -2.90
N GLU A 56 -23.39 21.65 -3.16
CA GLU A 56 -22.70 20.64 -2.36
C GLU A 56 -21.42 20.14 -3.07
N ALA A 57 -20.38 19.85 -2.29
CA ALA A 57 -19.13 19.31 -2.82
C ALA A 57 -19.15 17.77 -2.82
N PHE A 58 -18.96 17.19 -4.01
CA PHE A 58 -18.80 15.75 -4.21
C PHE A 58 -17.40 15.42 -4.71
N TYR A 59 -16.96 14.21 -4.43
CA TYR A 59 -15.73 13.62 -4.93
C TYR A 59 -16.07 12.40 -5.76
N PHE A 60 -15.49 12.30 -6.95
CA PHE A 60 -15.74 11.18 -7.84
C PHE A 60 -14.46 10.49 -8.28
N VAL A 61 -14.62 9.20 -8.57
CA VAL A 61 -13.58 8.29 -9.06
C VAL A 61 -14.12 7.44 -10.21
N LYS A 62 -13.21 6.99 -11.09
CA LYS A 62 -13.54 6.15 -12.23
C LYS A 62 -13.20 4.72 -11.88
N ILE A 63 -14.22 3.87 -11.72
CA ILE A 63 -14.02 2.48 -11.30
C ILE A 63 -14.72 1.51 -12.22
N LYS A 64 -14.26 0.26 -12.26
CA LYS A 64 -14.94 -0.79 -13.03
C LYS A 64 -16.21 -1.24 -12.33
N LYS A 65 -17.29 -1.39 -13.09
CA LYS A 65 -18.56 -1.94 -12.61
C LYS A 65 -18.38 -3.38 -12.15
N ASP A 66 -18.89 -3.71 -10.97
CA ASP A 66 -18.89 -5.05 -10.40
C ASP A 66 -20.08 -5.27 -9.47
N ASP A 67 -20.57 -6.51 -9.36
CA ASP A 67 -21.76 -6.85 -8.57
C ASP A 67 -21.64 -6.49 -7.08
N LYS A 68 -20.40 -6.40 -6.57
CA LYS A 68 -20.10 -6.03 -5.18
C LYS A 68 -20.21 -4.52 -4.93
N LEU A 69 -20.03 -3.69 -5.96
CA LEU A 69 -20.15 -2.24 -5.86
C LEU A 69 -21.58 -1.81 -5.56
N ASP A 70 -22.59 -2.50 -6.08
CA ASP A 70 -23.99 -2.19 -5.81
C ASP A 70 -24.40 -2.47 -4.35
N LYS A 71 -23.74 -3.43 -3.70
CA LYS A 71 -23.92 -3.69 -2.26
C LYS A 71 -23.22 -2.63 -1.43
N LEU A 72 -22.02 -2.21 -1.87
CA LEU A 72 -21.21 -1.23 -1.17
C LEU A 72 -21.80 0.18 -1.25
N SER A 73 -22.37 0.55 -2.41
CA SER A 73 -22.97 1.87 -2.62
C SER A 73 -24.09 2.15 -1.65
N LYS A 74 -24.95 1.15 -1.41
CA LYS A 74 -26.02 1.21 -0.41
C LYS A 74 -25.50 1.41 1.01
N LYS A 75 -24.34 0.85 1.34
CA LYS A 75 -23.76 0.94 2.69
C LYS A 75 -23.06 2.28 2.94
N MET A 76 -22.49 2.88 1.90
CA MET A 76 -21.60 4.04 2.01
C MET A 76 -22.19 5.34 1.44
N ASP A 77 -23.48 5.35 1.11
CA ASP A 77 -24.19 6.49 0.47
C ASP A 77 -23.44 7.01 -0.77
N ILE A 78 -23.09 6.08 -1.66
CA ILE A 78 -22.33 6.36 -2.88
C ILE A 78 -23.28 6.35 -4.08
N GLN A 79 -23.29 7.43 -4.84
CA GLN A 79 -24.09 7.54 -6.06
C GLN A 79 -23.25 7.04 -7.23
N ILE A 80 -23.75 6.04 -7.96
CA ILE A 80 -23.08 5.47 -9.13
C ILE A 80 -23.81 5.93 -10.36
N PHE A 81 -23.07 6.47 -11.33
CA PHE A 81 -23.62 6.88 -12.60
C PHE A 81 -22.95 6.08 -13.73
N SER A 82 -23.80 5.46 -14.53
CA SER A 82 -23.42 4.76 -15.77
C SER A 82 -23.17 5.78 -16.89
N ARG A 83 -22.54 5.35 -17.98
CA ARG A 83 -22.22 6.24 -19.11
C ARG A 83 -23.43 7.07 -19.59
N ASP A 84 -24.60 6.44 -19.70
CA ASP A 84 -25.82 7.08 -20.24
C ASP A 84 -26.40 8.13 -19.27
N GLU A 85 -26.19 7.96 -17.97
CA GLU A 85 -26.61 8.89 -16.93
C GLU A 85 -25.63 10.06 -16.79
N ILE A 86 -24.38 9.90 -17.23
CA ILE A 86 -23.35 10.94 -17.15
C ILE A 86 -23.60 12.06 -18.17
N SER A 87 -24.18 11.73 -19.33
CA SER A 87 -24.58 12.74 -20.31
C SER A 87 -25.60 13.75 -19.76
N THR A 88 -26.40 13.34 -18.77
CA THR A 88 -27.45 14.19 -18.17
C THR A 88 -26.96 14.97 -16.95
N LEU A 89 -25.83 14.60 -16.35
CA LEU A 89 -25.23 15.23 -15.17
C LEU A 89 -24.55 16.59 -15.44
N GLY A 90 -24.43 17.00 -16.71
CA GLY A 90 -23.99 18.33 -17.13
C GLY A 90 -22.67 18.36 -17.91
N GLU A 91 -22.40 19.49 -18.57
CA GLU A 91 -21.29 19.68 -19.53
C GLU A 91 -19.90 19.33 -18.95
N LYS A 92 -19.69 19.53 -17.64
CA LYS A 92 -18.41 19.24 -16.96
C LYS A 92 -18.01 17.76 -17.00
N PHE A 93 -18.96 16.84 -17.17
CA PHE A 93 -18.69 15.41 -17.21
C PHE A 93 -18.67 14.84 -18.63
N GLN A 94 -19.16 15.58 -19.63
CA GLN A 94 -19.17 15.15 -21.03
C GLN A 94 -17.76 14.95 -21.62
N ASN A 95 -16.78 15.69 -21.12
CA ASN A 95 -15.38 15.56 -21.53
C ASN A 95 -14.64 14.39 -20.84
N ILE A 96 -15.29 13.68 -19.91
CA ILE A 96 -14.67 12.53 -19.24
C ILE A 96 -14.85 11.31 -20.12
N LYS A 97 -13.76 10.89 -20.79
CA LYS A 97 -13.71 9.62 -21.51
C LYS A 97 -13.75 8.45 -20.52
N ILE A 98 -14.81 7.65 -20.59
CA ILE A 98 -15.08 6.48 -19.75
C ILE A 98 -15.16 5.26 -20.66
N LYS A 99 -14.58 4.12 -20.28
CA LYS A 99 -14.69 2.86 -21.05
C LYS A 99 -16.03 2.16 -20.79
N ASP A 100 -16.44 1.22 -21.64
CA ASP A 100 -17.79 0.61 -21.56
C ASP A 100 -18.09 -0.11 -20.23
N ARG A 101 -17.05 -0.52 -19.50
CA ARG A 101 -17.15 -1.21 -18.20
C ARG A 101 -16.86 -0.30 -17.00
N GLU A 102 -16.62 0.98 -17.21
CA GLU A 102 -16.31 1.94 -16.16
C GLU A 102 -17.55 2.76 -15.79
N VAL A 103 -17.67 3.08 -14.50
CA VAL A 103 -18.73 3.91 -13.93
C VAL A 103 -18.10 5.02 -13.09
N LEU A 104 -18.82 6.13 -12.92
CA LEU A 104 -18.42 7.17 -11.99
C LEU A 104 -19.09 6.94 -10.64
N ALA A 105 -18.29 6.77 -9.60
CA ALA A 105 -18.77 6.68 -8.23
C ALA A 105 -18.54 8.01 -7.52
N PHE A 106 -19.62 8.61 -7.01
CA PHE A 106 -19.64 9.89 -6.31
C PHE A 106 -19.86 9.67 -4.82
N SER A 107 -19.07 10.37 -4.00
CA SER A 107 -19.23 10.40 -2.55
C SER A 107 -19.07 11.82 -2.03
N LYS A 108 -19.80 12.17 -0.97
CA LYS A 108 -19.59 13.42 -0.22
C LYS A 108 -18.23 13.43 0.51
N ASN A 109 -17.68 12.25 0.81
CA ASN A 109 -16.40 12.11 1.51
C ASN A 109 -15.28 11.72 0.54
N SER A 110 -14.24 12.57 0.45
CA SER A 110 -13.06 12.31 -0.37
C SER A 110 -12.31 11.01 0.01
N GLY A 111 -12.30 10.65 1.30
CA GLY A 111 -11.68 9.42 1.78
C GLY A 111 -12.45 8.18 1.34
N ALA A 112 -13.79 8.23 1.34
CA ALA A 112 -14.62 7.13 0.83
C ALA A 112 -14.40 6.92 -0.67
N ALA A 113 -14.35 8.01 -1.46
CA ALA A 113 -14.02 7.95 -2.88
C ALA A 113 -12.61 7.37 -3.12
N PHE A 114 -11.62 7.77 -2.31
CA PHE A 114 -10.27 7.22 -2.38
C PHE A 114 -10.23 5.72 -2.08
N LEU A 115 -10.95 5.25 -1.05
CA LEU A 115 -11.03 3.83 -0.72
C LEU A 115 -11.65 2.99 -1.84
N LEU A 116 -12.61 3.54 -2.58
CA LEU A 116 -13.16 2.86 -3.76
C LEU A 116 -12.12 2.66 -4.86
N GLU A 117 -11.27 3.67 -5.08
CA GLU A 117 -10.18 3.60 -6.05
C GLU A 117 -9.16 2.53 -5.64
N VAL A 118 -8.72 2.55 -4.36
CA VAL A 118 -7.81 1.54 -3.80
C VAL A 118 -8.39 0.13 -3.93
N ARG A 119 -9.68 -0.03 -3.66
CA ARG A 119 -10.39 -1.30 -3.85
C ARG A 119 -10.34 -1.75 -5.32
N ASP A 120 -10.57 -0.84 -6.27
CA ASP A 120 -10.54 -1.18 -7.71
C ASP A 120 -9.14 -1.62 -8.15
N ILE A 121 -8.09 -0.98 -7.63
CA ILE A 121 -6.68 -1.39 -7.85
C ILE A 121 -6.45 -2.83 -7.34
N PHE A 122 -6.95 -3.15 -6.15
CA PHE A 122 -6.80 -4.49 -5.56
C PHE A 122 -7.67 -5.57 -6.18
N LYS A 123 -8.60 -5.26 -7.11
CA LYS A 123 -9.24 -6.31 -7.92
C LYS A 123 -8.27 -6.99 -8.89
N ASN A 124 -7.12 -6.37 -9.18
CA ASN A 124 -6.11 -6.96 -10.05
C ASN A 124 -5.21 -7.93 -9.25
N PRO A 125 -5.18 -9.23 -9.57
CA PRO A 125 -4.37 -10.21 -8.83
C PRO A 125 -2.87 -9.89 -8.88
N PHE A 126 -2.39 -9.27 -9.97
CA PHE A 126 -1.01 -8.82 -10.05
C PHE A 126 -0.72 -7.72 -9.01
N MET A 127 -1.63 -6.75 -8.85
CA MET A 127 -1.46 -5.69 -7.85
C MET A 127 -1.50 -6.25 -6.44
N VAL A 128 -2.40 -7.18 -6.13
CA VAL A 128 -2.46 -7.84 -4.82
C VAL A 128 -1.15 -8.54 -4.47
N GLY A 129 -0.59 -9.32 -5.40
CA GLY A 129 0.68 -10.00 -5.21
C GLY A 129 1.84 -9.02 -5.00
N LEU A 130 1.93 -8.01 -5.87
CA LEU A 130 2.97 -6.99 -5.82
C LEU A 130 2.93 -6.16 -4.53
N TYR A 131 1.73 -5.71 -4.10
CA TYR A 131 1.57 -4.95 -2.85
C TYR A 131 1.80 -5.84 -1.61
N SER A 132 1.48 -7.14 -1.66
CA SER A 132 1.79 -8.07 -0.58
C SER A 132 3.31 -8.21 -0.36
N ILE A 133 4.06 -8.35 -1.46
CA ILE A 133 5.54 -8.35 -1.41
C ILE A 133 6.04 -7.03 -0.86
N PHE A 134 5.50 -5.90 -1.33
CA PHE A 134 5.93 -4.58 -0.86
C PHE A 134 5.70 -4.39 0.64
N VAL A 135 4.54 -4.79 1.17
CA VAL A 135 4.25 -4.74 2.61
C VAL A 135 5.27 -5.55 3.41
N LEU A 136 5.62 -6.76 2.97
CA LEU A 136 6.64 -7.58 3.61
C LEU A 136 8.00 -6.89 3.62
N LEU A 137 8.44 -6.38 2.47
CA LEU A 137 9.74 -5.71 2.34
C LEU A 137 9.80 -4.43 3.19
N ALA A 138 8.72 -3.65 3.21
CA ALA A 138 8.62 -2.41 3.97
C ALA A 138 8.67 -2.67 5.48
N CYS A 139 7.89 -3.66 5.97
CA CYS A 139 7.89 -4.03 7.38
C CYS A 139 9.25 -4.57 7.84
N PHE A 140 9.88 -5.43 7.02
CA PHE A 140 11.23 -5.92 7.30
C PHE A 140 12.25 -4.78 7.33
N HIS A 141 12.26 -3.91 6.32
CA HIS A 141 13.20 -2.79 6.23
C HIS A 141 13.04 -1.85 7.44
N ALA A 142 11.80 -1.46 7.74
CA ALA A 142 11.49 -0.56 8.83
C ALA A 142 11.90 -1.16 10.19
N MET A 143 11.49 -2.39 10.51
CA MET A 143 11.76 -2.97 11.83
C MET A 143 13.22 -3.37 12.02
N ASN A 144 13.87 -3.96 11.00
CA ASN A 144 15.29 -4.28 11.10
C ASN A 144 16.16 -3.00 11.11
N GLY A 145 15.76 -1.97 10.36
CA GLY A 145 16.41 -0.66 10.37
C GLY A 145 16.25 0.06 11.71
N PHE A 146 15.04 0.07 12.26
CA PHE A 146 14.74 0.66 13.57
C PHE A 146 15.53 0.01 14.69
N TRP A 147 15.56 -1.33 14.75
CA TRP A 147 16.39 -2.05 15.72
C TRP A 147 17.88 -1.71 15.56
N THR A 148 18.38 -1.69 14.32
CA THR A 148 19.79 -1.34 14.03
C THR A 148 20.11 0.08 14.47
N PHE A 149 19.19 1.03 14.25
CA PHE A 149 19.32 2.41 14.68
C PHE A 149 19.44 2.50 16.20
N LEU A 150 18.51 1.90 16.96
CA LEU A 150 18.55 1.90 18.43
C LEU A 150 19.86 1.34 18.97
N MET A 151 20.38 0.31 18.30
CA MET A 151 21.64 -0.31 18.65
C MET A 151 22.86 0.57 18.36
N THR A 152 22.91 1.14 17.16
CA THR A 152 24.07 1.91 16.68
C THR A 152 24.21 3.25 17.40
N TRP A 153 23.08 3.86 17.76
CA TRP A 153 23.03 5.15 18.46
C TRP A 153 23.06 5.02 19.98
N GLY A 154 23.22 3.80 20.52
CA GLY A 154 23.42 3.58 21.95
C GLY A 154 22.17 3.68 22.81
N PHE A 155 20.96 3.72 22.23
CA PHE A 155 19.72 3.59 23.02
C PHE A 155 19.62 2.24 23.71
N ILE A 156 20.15 1.19 23.07
CA ILE A 156 20.18 -0.17 23.59
C ILE A 156 21.63 -0.65 23.61
N ILE A 157 22.26 -0.66 24.80
CA ILE A 157 23.68 -0.99 24.93
C ILE A 157 23.88 -2.46 25.30
N SER A 158 23.16 -2.96 26.31
CA SER A 158 23.42 -4.28 26.89
C SER A 158 22.97 -5.43 25.98
N ASN A 159 23.82 -6.46 25.83
CA ASN A 159 23.57 -7.65 25.00
C ASN A 159 22.20 -8.33 25.25
N ARG A 160 21.74 -8.34 26.50
CA ARG A 160 20.41 -8.86 26.87
C ARG A 160 19.30 -8.01 26.26
N SER A 161 19.39 -6.69 26.38
CA SER A 161 18.39 -5.76 25.85
C SER A 161 18.36 -5.77 24.32
N GLN A 162 19.51 -5.93 23.65
CA GLN A 162 19.56 -6.07 22.17
C GLN A 162 18.75 -7.28 21.69
N ARG A 163 18.86 -8.43 22.40
CA ARG A 163 18.14 -9.65 22.05
C ARG A 163 16.64 -9.54 22.30
N VAL A 164 16.25 -8.95 23.43
CA VAL A 164 14.84 -8.74 23.77
C VAL A 164 14.18 -7.79 22.78
N SER A 165 14.81 -6.64 22.50
CA SER A 165 14.31 -5.67 21.54
C SER A 165 14.24 -6.23 20.11
N LEU A 166 15.17 -7.09 19.71
CA LEU A 166 15.12 -7.76 18.41
C LEU A 166 13.86 -8.64 18.30
N ASN A 167 13.58 -9.44 19.33
CA ASN A 167 12.39 -10.29 19.37
C ASN A 167 11.10 -9.44 19.34
N ILE A 168 11.06 -8.32 20.07
CA ILE A 168 9.94 -7.37 20.03
C ILE A 168 9.74 -6.84 18.61
N CYS A 169 10.81 -6.43 17.93
CA CYS A 169 10.74 -5.93 16.56
C CYS A 169 10.18 -7.00 15.58
N TYR A 170 10.53 -8.28 15.76
CA TYR A 170 9.95 -9.36 14.96
C TYR A 170 8.47 -9.59 15.24
N TRP A 171 8.02 -9.49 16.49
CA TRP A 171 6.60 -9.58 16.82
C TRP A 171 5.79 -8.43 16.25
N ILE A 172 6.30 -7.19 16.36
CA ILE A 172 5.68 -6.01 15.75
C ILE A 172 5.62 -6.16 14.23
N MET A 173 6.71 -6.61 13.61
CA MET A 173 6.75 -6.87 12.17
C MET A 173 5.67 -7.88 11.75
N LEU A 174 5.56 -9.01 12.45
CA LEU A 174 4.55 -10.03 12.15
C LEU A 174 3.13 -9.47 12.28
N PHE A 175 2.87 -8.69 13.32
CA PHE A 175 1.57 -8.07 13.55
C PHE A 175 1.19 -7.09 12.44
N ILE A 176 2.09 -6.16 12.08
CA ILE A 176 1.84 -5.17 11.02
C ILE A 176 1.67 -5.84 9.66
N VAL A 177 2.49 -6.85 9.33
CA VAL A 177 2.33 -7.65 8.11
C VAL A 177 0.96 -8.30 8.05
N SER A 178 0.50 -8.87 9.17
CA SER A 178 -0.81 -9.52 9.27
C SER A 178 -1.94 -8.53 9.00
N LEU A 179 -1.90 -7.34 9.61
CA LEU A 179 -2.88 -6.28 9.35
C LEU A 179 -2.88 -5.83 7.88
N GLY A 180 -1.69 -5.62 7.30
CA GLY A 180 -1.56 -5.24 5.89
C GLY A 180 -2.12 -6.30 4.94
N PHE A 181 -1.87 -7.58 5.25
CA PHE A 181 -2.38 -8.70 4.46
C PHE A 181 -3.91 -8.79 4.57
N VAL A 182 -4.46 -8.69 5.78
CA VAL A 182 -5.91 -8.64 5.97
C VAL A 182 -6.53 -7.51 5.14
N SER A 183 -5.93 -6.31 5.16
CA SER A 183 -6.44 -5.17 4.37
C SER A 183 -6.46 -5.43 2.86
N ILE A 184 -5.36 -5.96 2.30
CA ILE A 184 -5.23 -6.19 0.85
C ILE A 184 -6.14 -7.35 0.42
N TRP A 185 -6.04 -8.49 1.09
CA TRP A 185 -6.73 -9.70 0.70
C TRP A 185 -8.23 -9.65 0.99
N SER A 186 -8.66 -8.96 2.06
CA SER A 186 -10.08 -8.70 2.30
C SER A 186 -10.69 -7.92 1.14
N SER A 187 -9.98 -6.89 0.63
CA SER A 187 -10.46 -6.08 -0.50
C SER A 187 -10.51 -6.84 -1.83
N TYR A 188 -9.70 -7.89 -2.00
CA TYR A 188 -9.73 -8.76 -3.17
C TYR A 188 -10.87 -9.78 -3.09
N LEU A 189 -11.02 -10.42 -1.92
CA LEU A 189 -11.97 -11.51 -1.72
C LEU A 189 -13.41 -11.01 -1.53
N TYR A 190 -13.61 -9.89 -0.83
CA TYR A 190 -14.91 -9.33 -0.47
C TYR A 190 -15.19 -8.03 -1.19
#